data_AF-A0A965EEV1-F1
#
_entry.id   AF-A0A965EEV1-F1
#
_cell.length_a   1.000
_cell.length_b   1.000
_cell.length_c   1.000
_cell.angle_alpha   90.00
_cell.angle_beta   90.00
_cell.angle_gamma   90.00
#
_symmetry.space_group_name_H-M   'P 1'
#
loop_
_entity.id
_entity.type
_entity.pdbx_description
1 polymer ?
#
loop_
_entity_poly.entity_id
_entity_poly.type
_entity_poly.pdbx_seq_one_letter_code
_entity_poly.pdbx_strand_id
1 'polypeptide(L)'
;MMNEKKISEICGYVGMVLIHSATLPPTLKVILGYATNLPPIEMILLVWTGLFLFLIRAISNNDKLYILSNSIGFFFNSVLLALIVFK
;
A
#
# COMPACT_ATOMS: atom_id res chain seq x y z
N MET A 1 11.18 23.01 -20.48
CA MET A 1 11.77 21.70 -20.09
C MET A 1 11.94 21.48 -18.57
N MET A 2 11.67 22.46 -17.68
CA MET A 2 11.85 22.30 -16.22
C MET A 2 10.58 21.89 -15.45
N ASN A 3 9.43 21.68 -16.12
CA ASN A 3 8.13 21.53 -15.46
C ASN A 3 7.59 20.08 -15.41
N GLU A 4 7.83 19.28 -16.44
CA GLU A 4 7.22 17.94 -16.56
C GLU A 4 7.77 16.93 -15.55
N LYS A 5 9.10 16.89 -15.35
CA LYS A 5 9.72 16.01 -14.34
C LYS A 5 9.24 16.34 -12.92
N LYS A 6 9.05 17.63 -12.62
CA LYS A 6 8.62 18.08 -11.29
C LYS A 6 7.17 17.71 -11.01
N ILE A 7 6.29 17.87 -12.01
CA ILE A 7 4.89 17.43 -11.93
C ILE A 7 4.83 15.90 -11.79
N SER A 8 5.62 15.15 -12.56
CA SER A 8 5.70 13.70 -12.46
C SER A 8 6.06 13.22 -11.04
N GLU A 9 7.08 13.80 -10.43
CA GLU A 9 7.46 13.49 -9.05
C GLU A 9 6.33 13.82 -8.06
N ILE A 10 5.74 15.01 -8.16
CA ILE A 10 4.63 15.42 -7.28
C ILE A 10 3.45 14.45 -7.41
N CYS A 11 3.04 14.11 -8.63
CA CYS A 11 1.97 13.14 -8.87
C CYS A 11 2.32 11.75 -8.30
N GLY A 12 3.59 11.34 -8.38
CA GLY A 12 4.08 10.10 -7.79
C GLY A 12 3.95 10.07 -6.26
N TYR A 13 4.41 11.11 -5.57
CA TYR A 13 4.29 11.20 -4.11
C TYR A 13 2.84 11.36 -3.65
N VAL A 14 2.04 12.18 -4.34
CA VAL A 14 0.61 12.34 -4.02
C VAL A 14 -0.13 11.02 -4.25
N GLY A 15 0.12 10.34 -5.36
CA GLY A 15 -0.44 9.03 -5.66
C GLY A 15 -0.08 7.99 -4.60
N MET A 16 1.19 7.96 -4.15
CA MET A 16 1.64 7.10 -3.05
C MET A 16 0.81 7.35 -1.79
N VAL A 17 0.67 8.61 -1.36
CA VAL A 17 -0.10 8.97 -0.17
C VAL A 17 -1.56 8.51 -0.31
N LEU A 18 -2.19 8.78 -1.45
CA LEU A 18 -3.59 8.44 -1.68
C LEU A 18 -3.85 6.93 -1.67
N ILE A 19 -3.05 6.14 -2.38
CA ILE A 19 -3.22 4.68 -2.46
C ILE A 19 -3.02 4.02 -1.10
N HIS A 20 -2.00 4.42 -0.33
CA HIS A 20 -1.79 3.85 1.00
C HIS A 20 -2.81 4.36 2.00
N SER A 21 -3.27 5.60 1.84
CA SER A 21 -4.40 6.13 2.61
C SER A 21 -5.74 5.46 2.28
N ALA A 22 -5.82 4.63 1.24
CA ALA A 22 -7.01 3.80 1.00
C ALA A 22 -7.02 2.52 1.88
N THR A 23 -5.86 2.05 2.34
CA THR A 23 -5.72 0.81 3.12
C THR A 23 -5.39 1.07 4.59
N LEU A 24 -4.63 2.13 4.87
CA LEU A 24 -4.15 2.46 6.21
C LEU A 24 -5.28 2.92 7.16
N PRO A 25 -6.21 3.84 6.81
CA PRO A 25 -7.31 4.22 7.69
C PRO A 25 -8.28 3.07 8.02
N PRO A 26 -8.71 2.22 7.06
CA PRO A 26 -9.48 1.02 7.40
C PRO A 26 -8.75 0.10 8.37
N THR A 27 -7.44 -0.14 8.15
CA THR A 27 -6.61 -0.96 9.04
C THR A 27 -6.56 -0.37 10.45
N LEU A 28 -6.30 0.92 10.59
CA LEU A 28 -6.25 1.61 11.88
C LEU A 28 -7.60 1.57 12.59
N LYS A 29 -8.72 1.77 11.88
CA LYS A 29 -10.04 1.67 12.49
C LYS A 29 -10.28 0.30 13.10
N VAL A 30 -9.83 -0.78 12.46
CA VAL A 30 -9.97 -2.13 13.00
C VAL A 30 -9.06 -2.35 14.20
N ILE A 31 -7.78 -1.96 14.11
CA ILE A 31 -6.81 -2.09 15.22
C ILE A 31 -7.26 -1.31 16.46
N LEU A 32 -7.78 -0.09 16.26
CA LEU A 32 -8.24 0.80 17.33
C LEU A 32 -9.65 0.46 17.85
N GLY A 33 -10.29 -0.58 17.31
CA GLY A 33 -11.63 -1.01 17.73
C GLY A 33 -12.79 -0.12 17.24
N TYR A 34 -12.53 0.84 16.35
CA TYR A 34 -13.54 1.69 15.72
C TYR A 34 -14.31 1.00 14.58
N ALA A 35 -13.84 -0.16 14.09
CA ALA A 35 -14.52 -0.96 13.09
C ALA A 35 -14.35 -2.46 13.34
N THR A 36 -15.40 -3.24 13.11
CA THR A 36 -15.39 -4.70 13.23
C THR A 36 -15.31 -5.41 11.88
N ASN A 37 -15.75 -4.75 10.81
CA ASN A 37 -15.77 -5.31 9.46
C ASN A 37 -14.37 -5.24 8.85
N LEU A 38 -13.78 -6.41 8.62
CA LEU A 38 -12.55 -6.56 7.84
C LEU A 38 -12.88 -6.58 6.35
N PRO A 39 -11.97 -6.11 5.46
CA PRO A 39 -12.11 -6.32 4.04
C PRO A 39 -12.12 -7.81 3.68
N PRO A 40 -12.75 -8.22 2.55
CA PRO A 40 -12.74 -9.62 2.11
C PRO A 40 -11.32 -10.16 1.91
N ILE A 41 -11.08 -11.41 2.29
CA ILE A 41 -9.74 -12.02 2.23
C ILE A 41 -9.20 -12.09 0.80
N GLU A 42 -10.07 -12.32 -0.19
CA GLU A 42 -9.70 -12.40 -1.60
C GLU A 42 -9.14 -11.06 -2.10
N MET A 43 -9.75 -9.95 -1.67
CA MET A 43 -9.27 -8.60 -1.97
C MET A 43 -7.87 -8.38 -1.38
N ILE A 44 -7.68 -8.72 -0.10
CA ILE A 44 -6.40 -8.51 0.59
C ILE A 44 -5.31 -9.39 -0.03
N LEU A 45 -5.58 -10.65 -0.37
CA LEU A 45 -4.62 -11.54 -1.02
C LEU A 45 -4.18 -11.02 -2.40
N LEU A 46 -5.12 -10.52 -3.21
CA LEU A 46 -4.81 -9.95 -4.52
C LEU A 46 -3.96 -8.67 -4.40
N VAL A 47 -4.33 -7.77 -3.49
CA VAL A 47 -3.59 -6.52 -3.25
C VAL A 47 -2.20 -6.82 -2.68
N TRP A 48 -2.11 -7.70 -1.68
CA TRP A 48 -0.85 -8.14 -1.08
C TRP A 48 0.10 -8.74 -2.12
N THR A 49 -0.42 -9.62 -2.98
CA THR A 49 0.38 -10.25 -4.05
C THR A 49 0.84 -9.21 -5.08
N GLY A 50 -0.05 -8.31 -5.51
CA GLY A 50 0.30 -7.24 -6.43
C GLY A 50 1.38 -6.31 -5.88
N LEU A 51 1.27 -5.90 -4.61
CA LEU A 51 2.26 -5.08 -3.92
C LEU A 51 3.61 -5.78 -3.81
N PHE A 52 3.62 -7.09 -3.52
CA PHE A 52 4.84 -7.88 -3.47
C PHE A 52 5.54 -7.94 -4.83
N LEU A 53 4.78 -8.23 -5.90
CA LEU A 53 5.32 -8.28 -7.26
C LEU A 53 5.84 -6.91 -7.71
N PHE A 54 5.12 -5.83 -7.41
CA PHE A 54 5.59 -4.47 -7.70
C PHE A 54 6.79 -4.06 -6.87
N LEU A 55 6.92 -4.53 -5.64
CA LEU A 55 8.10 -4.32 -4.82
C LEU A 55 9.33 -4.97 -5.44
N ILE A 56 9.23 -6.24 -5.88
CA ILE A 56 10.31 -6.94 -6.61
C ILE A 56 10.72 -6.13 -7.85
N ARG A 57 9.74 -5.71 -8.66
CA ARG A 57 9.98 -4.91 -9.87
C ARG A 57 10.62 -3.56 -9.56
N ALA A 58 10.23 -2.89 -8.47
CA ALA A 58 10.79 -1.61 -8.05
C ALA A 58 12.25 -1.74 -7.58
N ILE A 59 12.54 -2.78 -6.78
CA ILE A 59 13.90 -3.11 -6.34
C ILE A 59 14.80 -3.36 -7.55
N SER A 60 14.34 -4.17 -8.52
CA SER A 60 15.10 -4.46 -9.74
C SER A 60 15.42 -3.21 -10.57
N ASN A 61 14.58 -2.17 -10.50
CA ASN A 61 14.75 -0.94 -11.26
C ASN A 61 15.37 0.21 -10.44
N ASN A 62 15.75 -0.03 -9.18
CA ASN A 62 16.19 1.02 -8.24
C ASN A 62 15.20 2.20 -8.12
N ASP A 63 13.90 1.93 -8.28
CA ASP A 63 12.84 2.92 -8.20
C ASP A 63 12.49 3.18 -6.73
N LYS A 64 13.19 4.14 -6.10
CA LYS A 64 13.06 4.43 -4.67
C LYS A 64 11.65 4.80 -4.25
N LEU A 65 10.93 5.54 -5.09
CA LEU A 65 9.56 5.95 -4.83
C LEU A 65 8.66 4.71 -4.75
N TYR A 66 8.75 3.83 -5.74
CA TYR A 66 7.96 2.60 -5.75
C TYR A 66 8.43 1.58 -4.70
N ILE A 67 9.71 1.52 -4.35
CA ILE A 67 10.20 0.68 -3.26
C ILE A 67 9.54 1.11 -1.95
N LEU A 68 9.60 2.40 -1.62
CA LEU A 68 9.01 2.94 -0.39
C LEU A 68 7.49 2.74 -0.39
N SER A 69 6.84 3.12 -1.48
CA SER A 69 5.39 2.97 -1.66
C SER A 69 4.96 1.51 -1.45
N ASN A 70 5.46 0.59 -2.26
CA ASN A 70 4.98 -0.80 -2.21
C ASN A 70 5.33 -1.48 -0.88
N SER A 71 6.45 -1.12 -0.25
CA SER A 71 6.82 -1.66 1.08
C SER A 71 5.82 -1.24 2.16
N ILE A 72 5.40 0.03 2.18
CA ILE A 72 4.39 0.53 3.13
C ILE A 72 3.06 -0.19 2.92
N GLY A 73 2.58 -0.25 1.68
CA GLY A 73 1.33 -0.93 1.35
C GLY A 73 1.36 -2.41 1.72
N PHE A 74 2.49 -3.08 1.42
CA PHE A 74 2.69 -4.50 1.70
C PHE A 74 2.69 -4.78 3.19
N PHE A 75 3.34 -3.93 3.99
CA PHE A 75 3.34 -4.03 5.45
C PHE A 75 1.91 -3.95 6.02
N PHE A 76 1.14 -2.91 5.69
CA PHE A 76 -0.23 -2.76 6.21
C PHE A 76 -1.18 -3.85 5.71
N ASN A 77 -1.04 -4.29 4.46
CA ASN A 77 -1.80 -5.45 3.97
C ASN A 77 -1.41 -6.75 4.68
N SER A 78 -0.14 -6.92 5.05
CA SER A 78 0.30 -8.08 5.86
C SER A 78 -0.32 -8.04 7.26
N VAL A 79 -0.41 -6.86 7.87
CA VAL A 79 -1.11 -6.68 9.16
C VAL A 79 -2.60 -7.00 9.02
N LEU A 80 -3.28 -6.49 7.98
CA LEU A 80 -4.68 -6.82 7.72
C LEU A 80 -4.89 -8.32 7.49
N LEU A 81 -4.03 -8.95 6.69
CA LEU A 81 -4.10 -10.39 6.44
C LEU A 81 -3.92 -11.18 7.74
N ALA A 82 -2.98 -10.80 8.59
CA ALA A 82 -2.80 -11.41 9.90
C ALA A 82 -4.05 -11.21 10.79
N LEU A 83 -4.64 -10.01 10.81
CA LEU A 83 -5.89 -9.74 11.53
C LEU A 83 -7.07 -10.56 10.99
N ILE A 84 -7.12 -10.88 9.69
CA ILE A 84 -8.17 -11.73 9.11
C ILE A 84 -7.96 -13.20 9.47
N VAL A 85 -6.71 -13.68 9.49
CA VAL A 85 -6.39 -15.10 9.71
C VAL A 85 -6.42 -15.49 11.20
N PHE A 86 -6.04 -14.57 12.10
CA PHE A 86 -5.84 -14.88 13.53
C PHE A 86 -6.86 -14.26 14.49
N LYS A 87 -7.80 -13.47 13.99
CA LYS A 87 -8.92 -12.93 14.79
C LYS A 87 -10.10 -13.88 14.75
#